data_AF-A0A2W1CXJ0-F1
#
_entry.id   AF-A0A2W1CXJ0-F1
#
_cell.length_a   1.000
_cell.length_b   1.000
_cell.length_c   1.000
_cell.angle_alpha   90.00
_cell.angle_beta   90.00
_cell.angle_gamma   90.00
#
_symmetry.space_group_name_H-M   'P 1'
#
loop_
_entity.id
_entity.type
_entity.pdbx_description
1 polymer ?
#
loop_
_entity_poly.entity_id
_entity_poly.type
_entity_poly.pdbx_seq_one_letter_code
_entity_poly.pdbx_strand_id
1 'polypeptide(L)'
;MHFTTTSLLALAVPTVLGHGLITSPPSRPVGPAIIKNCGPKVEQDIRLDNTSHVEGLPELAAQDPAYNATSCNLFLCKGLQFADNPANHTQMWTAGQVVPIKVWIRIPHEGSANVSIVDTKTNTIVGEMLKVWKSGYAPGSKESDVPADQKEFSVTVPEGLEEKCKSAGDCVLQWWWYGLSAKQTYESCVDFMVMKKGVRRDAFARAFAG
;
A
#
# COMPACT_ATOMS: atom_id res chain seq x y z
N MET A 1 -8.72 -15.61 -59.48
CA MET A 1 -7.82 -15.26 -58.36
C MET A 1 -8.69 -14.92 -57.17
N HIS A 2 -8.84 -15.83 -56.21
CA HIS A 2 -9.60 -15.57 -54.98
C HIS A 2 -8.60 -15.38 -53.84
N PHE A 3 -8.52 -14.15 -53.33
CA PHE A 3 -7.74 -13.84 -52.13
C PHE A 3 -8.59 -14.21 -50.92
N THR A 4 -8.21 -15.28 -50.22
CA THR A 4 -8.79 -15.65 -48.94
C THR A 4 -8.14 -14.79 -47.86
N THR A 5 -8.86 -13.79 -47.35
CA THR A 5 -8.42 -13.00 -46.19
C THR A 5 -8.68 -13.79 -44.91
N THR A 6 -7.63 -14.41 -44.38
CA THR A 6 -7.67 -15.06 -43.06
C THR A 6 -7.62 -14.00 -41.98
N SER A 7 -8.76 -13.64 -41.38
CA SER A 7 -8.82 -12.78 -40.21
C SER A 7 -8.24 -13.53 -38.99
N LEU A 8 -7.05 -13.13 -38.55
CA LEU A 8 -6.51 -13.54 -37.25
C LEU A 8 -7.34 -12.86 -36.14
N LEU A 9 -8.23 -13.62 -35.51
CA LEU A 9 -8.92 -13.20 -34.30
C LEU A 9 -7.92 -13.32 -33.13
N ALA A 10 -7.35 -12.20 -32.68
CA ALA A 10 -6.48 -12.20 -31.50
C ALA A 10 -7.33 -12.44 -30.24
N LEU A 11 -7.21 -13.63 -29.66
CA LEU A 11 -7.78 -13.96 -28.36
C LEU A 11 -7.05 -13.15 -27.28
N ALA A 12 -7.69 -12.10 -26.75
CA ALA A 12 -7.23 -11.45 -25.54
C ALA A 12 -7.39 -12.44 -24.38
N VAL A 13 -6.27 -12.94 -23.84
CA VAL A 13 -6.30 -13.75 -22.61
C VAL A 13 -6.70 -12.82 -21.47
N PRO A 14 -7.82 -13.05 -20.77
CA PRO A 14 -8.18 -12.23 -19.62
C PRO A 14 -7.09 -12.37 -18.56
N THR A 15 -6.44 -11.25 -18.22
CA THR A 15 -5.54 -11.18 -17.08
C THR A 15 -6.39 -11.21 -15.82
N VAL A 16 -6.26 -12.27 -15.01
CA VAL A 16 -6.92 -12.32 -13.70
C VAL A 16 -6.12 -11.40 -12.78
N LEU A 17 -6.77 -10.31 -12.35
CA LEU A 17 -6.20 -9.31 -11.48
C LEU A 17 -6.41 -9.73 -10.01
N GLY A 18 -5.32 -9.78 -9.25
CA GLY A 18 -5.42 -9.90 -7.79
C GLY A 18 -5.89 -8.59 -7.16
N HIS A 19 -6.32 -8.69 -5.90
CA HIS A 19 -6.89 -7.55 -5.19
C HIS A 19 -6.70 -7.70 -3.68
N GLY A 20 -6.09 -6.71 -3.02
CA GLY A 20 -6.03 -6.65 -1.56
C GLY A 20 -5.63 -5.31 -0.97
N LEU A 21 -5.91 -5.11 0.32
CA LEU A 21 -5.53 -3.92 1.08
C LEU A 21 -5.39 -4.18 2.58
N ILE A 22 -4.63 -3.36 3.32
CA ILE A 22 -4.70 -3.33 4.79
C ILE A 22 -6.00 -2.62 5.23
N THR A 23 -6.86 -3.31 5.97
CA THR A 23 -8.08 -2.72 6.55
C THR A 23 -7.90 -2.25 8.00
N SER A 24 -6.92 -2.80 8.72
CA SER A 24 -6.60 -2.37 10.09
C SER A 24 -5.11 -2.50 10.38
N PRO A 25 -4.44 -1.46 10.92
CA PRO A 25 -4.92 -0.08 11.04
C PRO A 25 -5.28 0.53 9.68
N PRO A 26 -6.05 1.63 9.61
CA PRO A 26 -6.48 2.19 8.33
C PRO A 26 -5.30 2.54 7.42
N SER A 27 -5.33 2.06 6.18
CA SER A 27 -4.39 2.50 5.16
C SER A 27 -4.76 3.88 4.62
N ARG A 28 -3.80 4.57 3.98
CA ARG A 28 -4.07 5.84 3.28
C ARG A 28 -5.28 5.72 2.35
N PRO A 29 -6.26 6.62 2.43
CA PRO A 29 -7.34 6.72 1.45
C PRO A 29 -6.93 7.64 0.28
N VAL A 30 -7.78 7.68 -0.75
CA VAL A 30 -7.72 8.75 -1.76
C VAL A 30 -8.22 10.08 -1.18
N GLY A 31 -7.82 11.19 -1.80
CA GLY A 31 -8.28 12.54 -1.45
C GLY A 31 -7.80 13.62 -2.43
N PRO A 32 -7.94 14.91 -2.08
CA PRO A 32 -7.56 16.00 -2.97
C PRO A 32 -6.07 16.08 -3.33
N ALA A 33 -5.17 15.62 -2.45
CA ALA A 33 -3.73 15.71 -2.70
C ALA A 33 -3.26 14.71 -3.76
N ILE A 34 -3.82 13.50 -3.83
CA ILE A 34 -3.51 12.56 -4.91
C ILE A 34 -3.96 13.10 -6.27
N ILE A 35 -5.11 13.80 -6.35
CA ILE A 35 -5.53 14.47 -7.58
C ILE A 35 -4.49 15.52 -8.00
N LYS A 36 -4.03 16.33 -7.04
CA LYS A 36 -3.07 17.41 -7.28
C LYS A 36 -1.69 16.89 -7.73
N ASN A 37 -1.23 15.77 -7.18
CA ASN A 37 0.14 15.29 -7.36
C ASN A 37 0.25 14.16 -8.39
N CYS A 38 -0.74 13.27 -8.43
CA CYS A 38 -0.77 12.10 -9.30
C CYS A 38 -1.74 12.23 -10.48
N GLY A 39 -2.61 13.23 -10.47
CA GLY A 39 -3.62 13.47 -11.49
C GLY A 39 -4.95 12.74 -11.23
N PRO A 40 -6.07 13.26 -11.78
CA PRO A 40 -7.40 12.66 -11.61
C PRO A 40 -7.53 11.24 -12.17
N LYS A 41 -6.75 10.84 -13.18
CA LYS A 41 -6.85 9.47 -13.73
C LYS A 41 -6.38 8.41 -12.73
N VAL A 42 -5.25 8.67 -12.06
CA VAL A 42 -4.71 7.78 -11.02
C VAL A 42 -5.64 7.76 -9.81
N GLU A 43 -6.14 8.92 -9.37
CA GLU A 43 -7.12 8.97 -8.28
C GLU A 43 -8.37 8.17 -8.60
N GLN A 44 -8.93 8.35 -9.80
CA GLN A 44 -10.16 7.69 -10.21
C GLN A 44 -10.00 6.17 -10.22
N ASP A 45 -8.89 5.64 -10.72
CA ASP A 45 -8.60 4.21 -10.74
C ASP A 45 -8.60 3.62 -9.32
N ILE A 46 -7.84 4.23 -8.40
CA ILE A 46 -7.75 3.77 -7.02
C ILE A 46 -9.08 3.96 -6.27
N ARG A 47 -9.85 5.01 -6.58
CA ARG A 47 -11.16 5.23 -5.96
C ARG A 47 -12.19 4.19 -6.42
N LEU A 48 -12.14 3.79 -7.69
CA LEU A 48 -13.03 2.77 -8.25
C LEU A 48 -12.67 1.38 -7.71
N ASP A 49 -11.39 1.10 -7.49
CA ASP A 49 -10.93 -0.11 -6.82
C ASP A 49 -9.68 0.15 -5.97
N ASN A 50 -9.89 0.35 -4.67
CA ASN A 50 -8.78 0.61 -3.73
C ASN A 50 -7.94 -0.64 -3.45
N THR A 51 -8.37 -1.81 -3.93
CA THR A 51 -7.65 -3.09 -3.81
C THR A 51 -6.78 -3.39 -5.02
N SER A 52 -6.77 -2.52 -6.04
CA SER A 52 -6.04 -2.69 -7.29
C SER A 52 -4.51 -2.66 -7.12
N HIS A 53 -3.85 -3.10 -8.20
CA HIS A 53 -2.40 -3.24 -8.33
C HIS A 53 -1.71 -1.93 -8.79
N VAL A 54 -0.38 -1.90 -8.72
CA VAL A 54 0.42 -0.70 -9.04
C VAL A 54 0.71 -0.55 -10.53
N GLU A 55 0.87 -1.66 -11.26
CA GLU A 55 1.43 -1.66 -12.63
C GLU A 55 0.60 -0.90 -13.67
N GLY A 56 -0.72 -0.75 -13.47
CA GLY A 56 -1.56 0.05 -14.37
C GLY A 56 -1.48 1.57 -14.13
N LEU A 57 -1.01 2.01 -12.96
CA LEU A 57 -1.01 3.43 -12.60
C LEU A 57 -0.04 4.27 -13.45
N PRO A 58 1.19 3.81 -13.80
CA PRO A 58 2.10 4.56 -14.67
C PRO A 58 1.52 4.90 -16.05
N GLU A 59 0.72 4.00 -16.63
CA GLU A 59 0.11 4.19 -17.96
C GLU A 59 -1.00 5.23 -17.92
N LEU A 60 -1.77 5.28 -16.82
CA LEU A 60 -2.75 6.32 -16.55
C LEU A 60 -2.07 7.67 -16.34
N ALA A 61 -1.04 7.68 -15.50
CA ALA A 61 -0.25 8.87 -15.16
C ALA A 61 0.44 9.49 -16.39
N ALA A 62 1.00 8.67 -17.28
CA ALA A 62 1.63 9.14 -18.52
C ALA A 62 0.68 9.89 -19.46
N GLN A 63 -0.63 9.66 -19.32
CA GLN A 63 -1.68 10.32 -20.11
C GLN A 63 -2.35 11.48 -19.36
N ASP A 64 -1.88 11.82 -18.16
CA ASP A 64 -2.47 12.84 -17.31
C ASP A 64 -1.50 14.04 -17.18
N PRO A 65 -1.82 15.21 -17.74
CA PRO A 65 -0.95 16.38 -17.66
C PRO A 65 -0.80 16.92 -16.22
N ALA A 66 -1.65 16.50 -15.27
CA ALA A 66 -1.52 16.86 -13.87
C ALA A 66 -0.55 15.93 -13.09
N TYR A 67 -0.09 14.83 -13.68
CA TYR A 67 0.86 13.94 -13.03
C TYR A 67 2.23 14.61 -12.82
N ASN A 68 2.73 14.53 -11.58
CA ASN A 68 4.05 15.04 -11.22
C ASN A 68 4.86 13.94 -10.50
N ALA A 69 5.78 13.30 -11.23
CA ALA A 69 6.61 12.21 -10.70
C ALA A 69 7.47 12.60 -9.48
N THR A 70 7.79 13.88 -9.29
CA THR A 70 8.53 14.36 -8.11
C THR A 70 7.66 14.39 -6.86
N SER A 71 6.35 14.59 -7.03
CA SER A 71 5.38 14.67 -5.92
C SER A 71 4.51 13.42 -5.79
N CYS A 72 4.56 12.52 -6.76
CA CYS A 72 3.79 11.28 -6.81
C CYS A 72 4.68 10.11 -7.22
N ASN A 73 5.10 9.32 -6.24
CA ASN A 73 5.75 8.03 -6.48
C ASN A 73 4.70 6.92 -6.46
N LEU A 74 4.34 6.40 -7.63
CA LEU A 74 3.33 5.35 -7.77
C LEU A 74 3.77 4.00 -7.17
N PHE A 75 5.06 3.79 -6.95
CA PHE A 75 5.63 2.58 -6.31
C PHE A 75 6.01 2.83 -4.84
N LEU A 76 5.33 3.80 -4.21
CA LEU A 76 5.32 4.03 -2.77
C LEU A 76 3.87 4.30 -2.39
N CYS A 77 3.25 3.35 -1.69
CA CYS A 77 1.85 3.47 -1.27
C CYS A 77 0.88 3.68 -2.45
N LYS A 78 1.18 3.17 -3.64
CA LYS A 78 0.39 3.42 -4.87
C LYS A 78 0.27 4.91 -5.25
N GLY A 79 1.17 5.77 -4.76
CA GLY A 79 1.06 7.23 -4.92
C GLY A 79 0.07 7.91 -3.97
N LEU A 80 -0.54 7.17 -3.03
CA LEU A 80 -1.45 7.74 -2.03
C LEU A 80 -0.72 8.72 -1.10
N GLN A 81 -1.30 9.89 -0.92
CA GLN A 81 -0.63 11.03 -0.30
C GLN A 81 -0.90 11.07 1.21
N PHE A 82 0.13 11.39 2.01
CA PHE A 82 -0.05 11.59 3.45
C PHE A 82 -1.06 12.70 3.76
N ALA A 83 -1.09 13.77 2.94
CA ALA A 83 -2.02 14.88 3.12
C ALA A 83 -3.50 14.49 2.98
N ASP A 84 -3.78 13.33 2.35
CA ASP A 84 -5.14 12.78 2.25
C ASP A 84 -5.47 11.86 3.44
N ASN A 85 -4.51 11.56 4.31
CA ASN A 85 -4.72 10.71 5.47
C ASN A 85 -5.35 11.51 6.63
N PRO A 86 -6.55 11.15 7.10
CA PRO A 86 -7.15 11.78 8.27
C PRO A 86 -6.25 11.66 9.51
N ALA A 87 -6.19 12.72 10.33
CA ALA A 87 -5.34 12.71 11.52
C ALA A 87 -5.63 11.53 12.47
N ASN A 88 -6.89 11.12 12.60
CA ASN A 88 -7.31 9.98 13.41
C ASN A 88 -6.96 8.60 12.81
N HIS A 89 -6.49 8.54 11.55
CA HIS A 89 -5.94 7.32 10.93
C HIS A 89 -4.44 7.17 11.19
N THR A 90 -3.75 8.24 11.61
CA THR A 90 -2.33 8.16 11.94
C THR A 90 -2.13 7.46 13.27
N GLN A 91 -1.29 6.45 13.28
CA GLN A 91 -1.01 5.65 14.47
C GLN A 91 0.08 6.30 15.32
N MET A 92 -0.04 6.15 16.64
CA MET A 92 1.01 6.53 17.58
C MET A 92 1.53 5.27 18.24
N TRP A 93 2.76 4.89 17.90
CA TRP A 93 3.38 3.66 18.41
C TRP A 93 4.56 3.95 19.32
N THR A 94 4.96 2.94 20.09
CA THR A 94 6.21 2.94 20.86
C THR A 94 7.07 1.76 20.46
N ALA A 95 8.38 1.87 20.62
CA ALA A 95 9.28 0.76 20.34
C ALA A 95 8.94 -0.47 21.21
N GLY A 96 8.89 -1.64 20.57
CA GLY A 96 8.47 -2.92 21.16
C GLY A 96 6.95 -3.13 21.20
N GLN A 97 6.14 -2.16 20.77
CA GLN A 97 4.69 -2.33 20.68
C GLN A 97 4.34 -3.39 19.62
N VAL A 98 3.46 -4.32 20.00
CA VAL A 98 2.85 -5.28 19.07
C VAL A 98 1.64 -4.62 18.41
N VAL A 99 1.66 -4.57 17.09
CA VAL A 99 0.60 -3.96 16.27
C VAL A 99 -0.13 -5.07 15.52
N PRO A 100 -1.44 -5.26 15.77
CA PRO A 100 -2.26 -6.17 14.98
C PRO A 100 -2.51 -5.58 13.60
N ILE A 101 -2.36 -6.40 12.56
CA ILE A 101 -2.61 -6.05 11.16
C ILE A 101 -3.70 -6.95 10.60
N LYS A 102 -4.68 -6.35 9.93
CA LYS A 102 -5.70 -7.03 9.13
C LYS A 102 -5.57 -6.63 7.67
N VAL A 103 -5.48 -7.62 6.81
CA VAL A 103 -5.42 -7.50 5.36
C VAL A 103 -6.65 -8.17 4.76
N TRP A 104 -7.36 -7.45 3.90
CA TRP A 104 -8.39 -8.03 3.07
C TRP A 104 -7.78 -8.45 1.74
N ILE A 105 -7.86 -9.76 1.43
CA ILE A 105 -7.43 -10.32 0.15
C ILE A 105 -8.70 -10.70 -0.62
N ARG A 106 -9.20 -9.76 -1.43
CA ARG A 106 -10.45 -9.90 -2.18
C ARG A 106 -10.34 -10.93 -3.30
N ILE A 107 -9.24 -10.89 -4.06
CA ILE A 107 -8.93 -11.85 -5.12
C ILE A 107 -7.50 -12.36 -4.90
N PRO A 108 -7.31 -13.59 -4.41
CA PRO A 108 -5.99 -14.12 -4.10
C PRO A 108 -5.22 -14.57 -5.35
N HIS A 109 -3.91 -14.40 -5.29
CA HIS A 109 -2.92 -14.87 -6.26
C HIS A 109 -1.65 -15.27 -5.53
N GLU A 110 -1.34 -16.57 -5.54
CA GLU A 110 -0.20 -17.05 -4.80
C GLU A 110 1.09 -16.31 -5.21
N GLY A 111 1.85 -15.89 -4.21
CA GLY A 111 3.15 -15.27 -4.43
C GLY A 111 3.89 -14.96 -3.15
N SER A 112 4.55 -13.81 -3.11
CA SER A 112 5.40 -13.39 -1.99
C SER A 112 4.91 -12.07 -1.41
N ALA A 113 5.13 -11.88 -0.11
CA ALA A 113 4.73 -10.65 0.56
C ALA A 113 5.71 -10.28 1.66
N ASN A 114 5.73 -9.00 2.01
CA ASN A 114 6.39 -8.52 3.20
C ASN A 114 5.61 -7.39 3.87
N VAL A 115 5.90 -7.20 5.15
CA VAL A 115 5.57 -5.98 5.87
C VAL A 115 6.87 -5.32 6.29
N SER A 116 7.04 -4.05 5.96
CA SER A 116 8.26 -3.29 6.22
C SER A 116 7.92 -1.86 6.66
N ILE A 117 8.90 -1.21 7.29
CA ILE A 117 8.85 0.23 7.52
C ILE A 117 9.60 0.88 6.37
N VAL A 118 8.99 1.86 5.72
CA VAL A 118 9.55 2.54 4.55
C VAL A 118 9.71 4.02 4.85
N ASP A 119 10.89 4.57 4.59
CA ASP A 119 11.14 6.01 4.54
C ASP A 119 10.45 6.59 3.29
N THR A 120 9.50 7.49 3.51
CA THR A 120 8.66 8.02 2.42
C THR A 120 9.39 9.01 1.52
N LYS A 121 10.49 9.60 1.99
CA LYS A 121 11.29 10.56 1.21
C LYS A 121 12.22 9.85 0.25
N THR A 122 12.79 8.72 0.67
CA THR A 122 13.75 7.96 -0.14
C THR A 122 13.17 6.72 -0.80
N ASN A 123 11.94 6.31 -0.42
CA ASN A 123 11.33 5.04 -0.83
C ASN A 123 12.23 3.83 -0.52
N THR A 124 12.76 3.77 0.70
CA THR A 124 13.66 2.71 1.13
C THR A 124 13.19 2.07 2.43
N ILE A 125 13.34 0.76 2.52
CA ILE A 125 13.10 0.02 3.77
C ILE A 125 14.06 0.52 4.85
N VAL A 126 13.50 0.76 6.04
CA VAL A 126 14.23 1.15 7.25
C VAL A 126 14.37 -0.08 8.14
N GLY A 127 15.61 -0.49 8.40
CA GLY A 127 15.90 -1.67 9.22
C GLY A 127 15.53 -2.98 8.51
N GLU A 128 15.13 -3.99 9.29
CA GLU A 128 14.70 -5.28 8.77
C GLU A 128 13.20 -5.29 8.41
N MET A 129 12.82 -6.14 7.45
CA MET A 129 11.41 -6.41 7.18
C MET A 129 10.76 -7.05 8.42
N LEU A 130 9.62 -6.51 8.84
CA LEU A 130 8.91 -6.94 10.05
C LEU A 130 8.29 -8.33 9.92
N LYS A 131 7.89 -8.71 8.70
CA LYS A 131 7.34 -10.02 8.37
C LYS A 131 7.57 -10.33 6.90
N VAL A 132 7.94 -11.56 6.57
CA VAL A 132 8.23 -11.99 5.20
C VAL A 132 7.59 -13.35 4.91
N TRP A 133 6.88 -13.43 3.79
CA TRP A 133 6.47 -14.66 3.15
C TRP A 133 7.20 -14.76 1.81
N LYS A 134 8.25 -15.59 1.77
CA LYS A 134 9.08 -15.75 0.56
C LYS A 134 8.29 -16.36 -0.61
N SER A 135 7.31 -17.19 -0.32
CA SER A 135 6.37 -17.82 -1.25
C SER A 135 5.12 -18.27 -0.50
N GLY A 136 4.08 -18.70 -1.22
CA GLY A 136 2.85 -19.26 -0.64
C GLY A 136 1.94 -18.24 0.03
N TYR A 137 2.15 -16.95 -0.20
CA TYR A 137 1.26 -15.89 0.30
C TYR A 137 0.05 -15.72 -0.61
N ALA A 138 -1.15 -15.57 -0.02
CA ALA A 138 -2.44 -15.45 -0.69
C ALA A 138 -2.72 -16.59 -1.70
N PRO A 139 -2.68 -17.87 -1.29
CA PRO A 139 -3.01 -18.99 -2.17
C PRO A 139 -4.52 -19.08 -2.43
N GLY A 140 -4.89 -19.91 -3.41
CA GLY A 140 -6.28 -20.23 -3.70
C GLY A 140 -6.93 -19.30 -4.72
N SER A 141 -8.26 -19.35 -4.79
CA SER A 141 -9.08 -18.71 -5.83
C SER A 141 -10.14 -17.75 -5.28
N LYS A 142 -10.38 -17.79 -3.97
CA LYS A 142 -11.32 -16.92 -3.24
C LYS A 142 -10.77 -16.63 -1.85
N GLU A 143 -11.23 -15.55 -1.24
CA GLU A 143 -10.74 -15.07 0.07
C GLU A 143 -10.73 -16.16 1.17
N SER A 144 -11.71 -17.07 1.16
CA SER A 144 -11.81 -18.16 2.16
C SER A 144 -10.68 -19.19 2.06
N ASP A 145 -9.99 -19.27 0.92
CA ASP A 145 -8.88 -20.19 0.70
C ASP A 145 -7.57 -19.66 1.32
N VAL A 146 -7.50 -18.35 1.56
CA VAL A 146 -6.31 -17.69 2.12
C VAL A 146 -6.20 -18.02 3.62
N PRO A 147 -5.05 -18.56 4.08
CA PRO A 147 -4.81 -18.83 5.49
C PRO A 147 -5.07 -17.62 6.38
N ALA A 148 -5.67 -17.85 7.55
CA ALA A 148 -6.05 -16.77 8.47
C ALA A 148 -4.83 -15.94 8.92
N ASP A 149 -3.68 -16.57 9.14
CA ASP A 149 -2.42 -15.93 9.56
C ASP A 149 -1.74 -15.10 8.46
N GLN A 150 -2.25 -15.15 7.23
CA GLN A 150 -1.86 -14.26 6.13
C GLN A 150 -2.78 -13.05 5.99
N LYS A 151 -3.97 -13.09 6.61
CA LYS A 151 -4.94 -11.99 6.63
C LYS A 151 -5.01 -11.28 7.97
N GLU A 152 -4.69 -11.97 9.06
CA GLU A 152 -4.66 -11.44 10.42
C GLU A 152 -3.37 -11.88 11.10
N PHE A 153 -2.49 -10.94 11.37
CA PHE A 153 -1.20 -11.20 12.02
C PHE A 153 -0.80 -10.00 12.88
N SER A 154 0.39 -10.04 13.47
CA SER A 154 0.95 -8.89 14.17
C SER A 154 2.41 -8.69 13.80
N VAL A 155 2.86 -7.45 13.95
CA VAL A 155 4.27 -7.06 13.84
C VAL A 155 4.70 -6.32 15.10
N THR A 156 6.00 -6.31 15.38
CA THR A 156 6.57 -5.56 16.49
C THR A 156 7.27 -4.32 15.96
N VAL A 157 6.98 -3.15 16.54
CA VAL A 157 7.64 -1.90 16.17
C VAL A 157 9.11 -1.94 16.62
N PRO A 158 10.09 -1.80 15.70
CA PRO A 158 11.50 -1.84 16.04
C PRO A 158 11.94 -0.68 16.96
N GLU A 159 13.04 -0.88 17.67
CA GLU A 159 13.74 0.20 18.36
C GLU A 159 14.53 1.08 17.37
N GLY A 160 14.87 2.32 17.77
CA GLY A 160 15.74 3.20 16.99
C GLY A 160 15.02 4.01 15.90
N LEU A 161 13.69 4.00 15.89
CA LEU A 161 12.85 4.74 14.94
C LEU A 161 12.38 6.08 15.50
N GLU A 162 12.62 6.36 16.78
CA GLU A 162 12.12 7.54 17.50
C GLU A 162 12.59 8.88 16.92
N GLU A 163 13.70 8.89 16.17
CA GLU A 163 14.17 10.08 15.46
C GLU A 163 13.84 10.04 13.97
N LYS A 164 13.92 8.85 13.35
CA LYS A 164 13.71 8.66 11.91
C LYS A 164 12.23 8.77 11.51
N CYS A 165 11.35 8.19 12.31
CA CYS A 165 9.90 8.11 12.10
C CYS A 165 9.16 8.90 13.20
N LYS A 166 9.72 10.05 13.59
CA LYS A 166 9.23 10.86 14.71
C LYS A 166 7.98 11.67 14.38
N SER A 167 7.77 11.98 13.11
CA SER A 167 6.64 12.75 12.62
C SER A 167 5.78 11.89 11.71
N ALA A 168 4.47 12.11 11.75
CA ALA A 168 3.56 11.49 10.81
C ALA A 168 3.97 11.80 9.36
N GLY A 169 3.99 10.77 8.52
CA GLY A 169 4.41 10.88 7.12
C GLY A 169 5.92 10.77 6.89
N ASP A 170 6.79 10.79 7.91
CA ASP A 170 8.23 10.51 7.72
C ASP A 170 8.46 9.05 7.30
N CYS A 171 7.67 8.14 7.88
CA CYS A 171 7.68 6.71 7.57
C CYS A 171 6.25 6.17 7.43
N VAL A 172 6.13 5.02 6.77
CA VAL A 172 4.90 4.22 6.70
C VAL A 172 5.20 2.76 7.03
N LEU A 173 4.24 2.07 7.63
CA LEU A 173 4.21 0.62 7.59
C LEU A 173 3.61 0.24 6.24
N GLN A 174 4.40 -0.40 5.40
CA GLN A 174 3.97 -0.86 4.08
C GLN A 174 3.75 -2.37 4.12
N TRP A 175 2.55 -2.80 3.73
CA TRP A 175 2.33 -4.15 3.25
C TRP A 175 2.53 -4.16 1.74
N TRP A 176 3.38 -5.07 1.28
CA TRP A 176 3.69 -5.30 -0.12
C TRP A 176 3.42 -6.76 -0.45
N TRP A 177 2.72 -7.02 -1.54
CA TRP A 177 2.45 -8.36 -2.03
C TRP A 177 2.61 -8.40 -3.55
N TYR A 178 3.33 -9.40 -4.04
CA TYR A 178 3.44 -9.71 -5.45
C TYR A 178 2.77 -11.04 -5.78
N GLY A 179 1.74 -11.00 -6.62
CA GLY A 179 1.04 -12.17 -7.13
C GLY A 179 1.74 -12.71 -8.37
N LEU A 180 2.25 -13.95 -8.32
CA LEU A 180 3.10 -14.51 -9.39
C LEU A 180 2.33 -14.70 -10.70
N SER A 181 1.12 -15.22 -10.62
CA SER A 181 0.27 -15.48 -11.80
C SER A 181 -0.27 -14.20 -12.42
N ALA A 182 -0.61 -13.21 -11.58
CA ALA A 182 -1.08 -11.91 -12.02
C ALA A 182 0.06 -11.02 -12.55
N LYS A 183 1.31 -11.28 -12.11
CA LYS A 183 2.49 -10.43 -12.33
C LYS A 183 2.25 -9.00 -11.84
N GLN A 184 1.66 -8.89 -10.66
CA GLN A 184 1.13 -7.63 -10.13
C GLN A 184 1.52 -7.42 -8.69
N THR A 185 1.70 -6.15 -8.35
CA THR A 185 2.10 -5.66 -7.04
C THR A 185 0.94 -4.95 -6.37
N TYR A 186 0.72 -5.27 -5.11
CA TYR A 186 -0.28 -4.65 -4.24
C TYR A 186 0.42 -4.01 -3.07
N GLU A 187 0.04 -2.76 -2.79
CA GLU A 187 0.62 -1.99 -1.70
C GLU A 187 -0.46 -1.34 -0.86
N SER A 188 -0.24 -1.30 0.44
CA SER A 188 -1.02 -0.50 1.39
C SER A 188 -0.09 0.07 2.44
N CYS A 189 -0.30 1.35 2.77
CA CYS A 189 0.51 2.07 3.74
C CYS A 189 -0.32 2.55 4.91
N VAL A 190 0.16 2.27 6.11
CA VAL A 190 -0.35 2.81 7.37
C VAL A 190 0.61 3.89 7.85
N ASP A 191 0.11 5.11 8.02
CA ASP A 191 0.88 6.21 8.60
C ASP A 191 0.98 6.07 10.11
N PHE A 192 2.18 6.33 10.63
CA PHE A 192 2.44 6.31 12.05
C PHE A 192 3.51 7.33 12.45
N MET A 193 3.65 7.53 13.75
CA MET A 193 4.82 8.14 14.38
C MET A 193 5.27 7.30 15.57
N VAL A 194 6.58 7.30 15.86
CA VAL A 194 7.14 6.62 17.02
C VAL A 194 7.36 7.59 18.15
N MET A 195 6.69 7.33 19.27
CA MET A 195 6.79 8.08 20.50
C MET A 195 7.95 7.57 21.34
N LYS A 196 8.76 8.49 21.89
CA LYS A 196 9.74 8.14 22.93
C LYS A 196 9.01 7.58 24.15
N LYS A 197 9.49 6.46 24.68
CA LYS A 197 8.97 5.87 25.93
C LYS A 197 8.96 6.93 27.03
N GLY A 198 7.79 7.16 27.65
CA GLY A 198 7.60 8.15 28.72
C GLY A 198 6.90 9.46 28.31
N VAL A 199 6.65 9.71 27.03
CA VAL A 199 5.83 10.85 26.58
C VAL A 199 4.34 10.48 26.69
N ARG A 200 3.58 11.16 27.58
CA ARG A 200 2.13 10.92 27.75
C ARG A 200 1.32 11.46 26.55
N ARG A 201 0.26 10.73 26.15
CA ARG A 201 -0.71 11.08 25.08
C ARG A 201 -1.22 12.53 25.16
N ASP A 202 -1.37 13.08 26.36
CA ASP A 202 -1.98 14.39 26.62
C ASP A 202 -1.14 15.60 26.13
N ALA A 203 0.16 15.40 25.89
CA ALA A 203 1.04 16.47 25.39
C ALA A 203 0.84 16.73 23.89
N PHE A 204 0.49 15.71 23.11
CA PHE A 204 0.36 15.80 21.65
C PHE A 204 -1.07 16.12 21.20
N ALA A 205 -2.10 15.70 21.93
CA ALA A 205 -3.48 16.06 21.63
C ALA A 205 -3.71 17.60 21.65
N ARG A 206 -2.89 18.35 22.39
CA ARG A 206 -2.92 19.83 22.38
C ARG A 206 -2.23 20.45 21.18
N ALA A 207 -1.29 19.75 20.55
CA ALA A 207 -0.50 20.26 19.41
C ALA A 207 -1.25 20.17 18.07
N PHE A 208 -2.26 19.30 17.98
CA PHE A 208 -3.09 19.11 16.78
C PHE A 208 -4.52 19.66 16.93
N ALA A 209 -4.81 20.33 18.05
CA ALA A 209 -6.09 20.99 18.31
C ALA A 209 -6.04 22.53 18.10
N GLY A 210 -4.97 23.03 17.47
CA GLY A 210 -4.75 24.44 17.15
C GLY A 210 -4.64 24.67 15.66
#